data_AF-A0A318L9X8-F1
#
_entry.id   AF-A0A318L9X8-F1
#
_cell.length_a   1.000
_cell.length_b   1.000
_cell.length_c   1.000
_cell.angle_alpha   90.00
_cell.angle_beta   90.00
_cell.angle_gamma   90.00
#
_symmetry.space_group_name_H-M   'P 1'
#
loop_
_entity.id
_entity.type
_entity.pdbx_description
1 polymer ?
#
loop_
_entity_poly.entity_id
_entity_poly.type
_entity_poly.pdbx_seq_one_letter_code
_entity_poly.pdbx_strand_id
1 'polypeptide(L)'
;MPEIEFVVRRFVENDCEVTTVVIDPADAQQTLYGTVTQHGRLIGSYHCTDLVRQQGWRIVTATGEYLSLDGVELRPPWEGDAVIVLTTILTGHDQDEIDQRLRDATRPPRR
;
A
#
# COMPACT_ATOMS: atom_id res chain seq x y z
N MET A 1 -26.98 12.48 13.29
CA MET A 1 -25.71 11.72 13.14
C MET A 1 -24.94 12.39 12.03
N PRO A 2 -23.63 12.63 12.14
CA PRO A 2 -22.86 13.06 10.98
C PRO A 2 -23.00 11.98 9.89
N GLU A 3 -23.20 12.42 8.66
CA GLU A 3 -23.32 11.53 7.50
C GLU A 3 -21.91 10.98 7.21
N ILE A 4 -21.77 9.65 7.16
CA ILE A 4 -20.50 9.02 6.81
C ILE A 4 -20.40 9.04 5.29
N GLU A 5 -19.48 9.83 4.74
CA GLU A 5 -19.24 9.87 3.30
C GLU A 5 -18.06 8.96 2.93
N PHE A 6 -18.21 8.22 1.82
CA PHE A 6 -17.14 7.45 1.23
C PHE A 6 -16.68 8.14 -0.05
N VAL A 7 -15.40 8.49 -0.10
CA VAL A 7 -14.79 9.18 -1.24
C VAL A 7 -13.78 8.25 -1.90
N VAL A 8 -13.83 8.17 -3.23
CA VAL A 8 -12.80 7.51 -4.03
C VAL A 8 -11.81 8.56 -4.50
N ARG A 9 -10.54 8.37 -4.13
CA ARG A 9 -9.42 9.18 -4.60
C ARG A 9 -8.63 8.43 -5.65
N ARG A 10 -8.18 9.16 -6.67
CA ARG A 10 -7.29 8.63 -7.71
C ARG A 10 -6.12 9.55 -7.90
N PHE A 11 -4.93 8.99 -7.97
CA PHE A 11 -3.71 9.72 -8.29
C PHE A 11 -2.71 8.77 -8.97
N VAL A 12 -1.67 9.36 -9.56
CA VAL A 12 -0.60 8.61 -10.22
C VAL A 12 0.66 8.74 -9.38
N GLU A 13 1.34 7.60 -9.16
CA GLU A 13 2.57 7.50 -8.40
C GLU A 13 3.49 6.46 -9.09
N ASN A 14 4.72 6.85 -9.45
CA ASN A 14 5.69 6.01 -10.18
C ASN A 14 5.07 5.24 -11.37
N ASP A 15 4.38 5.95 -12.26
CA ASP A 15 3.70 5.39 -13.46
C ASP A 15 2.58 4.37 -13.14
N CYS A 16 2.14 4.31 -11.89
CA CYS A 16 1.03 3.49 -11.45
C CYS A 16 -0.18 4.36 -11.09
N GLU A 17 -1.38 3.90 -11.46
CA GLU A 17 -2.63 4.47 -11.00
C GLU A 17 -2.98 3.88 -9.63
N VAL A 18 -3.09 4.75 -8.63
CA VAL A 18 -3.52 4.42 -7.26
C VAL A 18 -4.96 4.87 -7.09
N THR A 19 -5.83 3.93 -6.74
CA THR A 19 -7.23 4.21 -6.38
C THR A 19 -7.45 3.86 -4.92
N THR A 20 -7.88 4.85 -4.12
CA THR A 20 -8.00 4.73 -2.67
C THR A 20 -9.42 5.05 -2.23
N VAL A 21 -9.96 4.25 -1.31
CA VAL A 21 -11.25 4.51 -0.66
C VAL A 21 -11.01 5.09 0.72
N VAL A 22 -11.60 6.27 0.94
CA VAL A 22 -11.46 7.06 2.16
C VAL A 22 -12.84 7.26 2.77
N ILE A 23 -12.93 7.15 4.10
CA ILE A 23 -14.07 7.67 4.86
C ILE A 23 -13.79 9.13 5.21
N ASP A 24 -14.71 10.02 4.86
CA ASP A 24 -14.66 11.44 5.25
C ASP A 24 -15.85 11.77 6.18
N PRO A 25 -15.66 11.75 7.51
CA PRO A 25 -16.71 12.11 8.44
C PRO A 25 -16.78 13.63 8.71
N ALA A 26 -16.36 14.47 7.75
CA ALA A 26 -16.24 15.94 7.83
C ALA A 26 -14.93 16.45 8.48
N ASP A 27 -13.78 16.10 7.89
CA ASP A 27 -12.40 16.62 8.13
C ASP A 27 -11.39 15.59 8.71
N ALA A 28 -11.84 14.41 9.15
CA ALA A 28 -10.96 13.36 9.68
C ALA A 28 -10.88 12.17 8.71
N GLN A 29 -10.25 12.40 7.56
CA GLN A 29 -10.14 11.41 6.50
C GLN A 29 -9.37 10.17 6.95
N GLN A 30 -10.01 9.01 6.79
CA GLN A 30 -9.43 7.71 7.10
C GLN A 30 -9.39 6.85 5.84
N THR A 31 -8.18 6.49 5.40
CA THR A 31 -8.05 5.55 4.30
C THR A 31 -8.42 4.15 4.80
N LEU A 32 -9.27 3.45 4.04
CA LEU A 32 -9.65 2.06 4.32
C LEU A 32 -8.76 1.10 3.57
N TYR A 33 -8.72 1.26 2.26
CA TYR A 33 -7.97 0.42 1.34
C TYR A 33 -7.65 1.18 0.06
N GLY A 34 -6.66 0.71 -0.67
CA GLY A 34 -6.40 1.15 -2.03
C GLY A 34 -5.91 0.02 -2.92
N THR A 35 -5.97 0.27 -4.22
CA THR A 35 -5.50 -0.64 -5.27
C THR A 35 -4.52 0.10 -6.16
N VAL A 36 -3.47 -0.60 -6.57
CA VAL A 36 -2.43 -0.06 -7.44
C VAL A 36 -2.42 -0.85 -8.75
N THR A 37 -2.54 -0.14 -9.86
CA THR A 37 -2.48 -0.72 -11.20
C THR A 37 -1.39 -0.03 -12.03
N GLN A 38 -0.74 -0.76 -12.92
CA GLN A 38 0.24 -0.21 -13.85
C GLN A 38 -0.13 -0.68 -15.26
N HIS A 39 -0.29 0.25 -16.20
CA HIS A 39 -0.71 -0.07 -17.58
C HIS A 39 -1.97 -0.98 -17.65
N GLY A 40 -2.93 -0.78 -16.73
CA GLY A 40 -4.15 -1.59 -16.65
C GLY A 40 -4.01 -2.96 -15.99
N ARG A 41 -2.79 -3.35 -15.56
CA ARG A 41 -2.53 -4.57 -14.80
C ARG A 41 -2.55 -4.28 -13.30
N LEU A 42 -3.25 -5.11 -12.52
CA LEU A 42 -3.18 -5.06 -11.06
C LEU A 42 -1.77 -5.42 -10.58
N ILE A 43 -1.16 -4.55 -9.78
CA ILE A 43 0.08 -4.83 -9.07
C ILE A 43 -0.22 -5.38 -7.68
N GLY A 44 -1.19 -4.77 -7.00
CA GLY A 44 -1.68 -5.24 -5.71
C GLY A 44 -2.65 -4.26 -5.07
N SER A 45 -2.98 -4.53 -3.82
CA SER A 45 -3.83 -3.68 -2.99
C SER A 45 -3.22 -3.53 -1.60
N TYR A 46 -3.70 -2.55 -0.86
CA TYR A 46 -3.31 -2.33 0.53
C TYR A 46 -4.53 -1.99 1.37
N HIS A 47 -4.52 -2.35 2.65
CA HIS A 47 -5.59 -1.98 3.59
C HIS A 47 -5.06 -1.73 5.00
N CYS A 48 -5.78 -0.88 5.74
CA CYS A 48 -5.41 -0.52 7.09
C CYS A 48 -5.86 -1.60 8.08
N THR A 49 -5.03 -1.94 9.08
CA THR A 49 -5.43 -2.84 10.17
C THR A 49 -5.82 -2.12 11.44
N ASP A 50 -5.28 -0.92 11.68
CA ASP A 50 -5.69 -0.01 12.76
C ASP A 50 -6.22 1.30 12.17
N LEU A 51 -7.53 1.33 11.89
CA LEU A 51 -8.20 2.50 11.32
C LEU A 51 -8.18 3.72 12.22
N VAL A 52 -8.09 3.54 13.54
CA VAL A 52 -8.07 4.63 14.51
C VAL A 52 -6.72 5.34 14.47
N ARG A 53 -5.63 4.57 14.40
CA ARG A 53 -4.26 5.12 14.35
C ARG A 53 -3.74 5.34 12.94
N GLN A 54 -4.44 4.86 11.92
CA GLN A 54 -4.03 4.84 10.50
C GLN A 54 -2.66 4.16 10.32
N GLN A 55 -2.48 3.00 10.97
CA GLN A 55 -1.21 2.28 11.05
C GLN A 55 -1.34 0.79 10.75
N GLY A 56 -0.19 0.15 10.50
CA GLY A 56 -0.08 -1.29 10.30
C GLY A 56 -0.75 -1.73 9.00
N TRP A 57 -0.32 -1.13 7.89
CA TRP A 57 -0.88 -1.39 6.58
C TRP A 57 -0.49 -2.79 6.11
N ARG A 58 -1.42 -3.51 5.50
CA ARG A 58 -1.15 -4.79 4.85
C ARG A 58 -1.13 -4.62 3.36
N ILE A 59 -0.21 -5.32 2.69
CA ILE A 59 -0.13 -5.36 1.23
C ILE A 59 -0.57 -6.75 0.76
N VAL A 60 -1.44 -6.77 -0.23
CA VAL A 60 -1.88 -7.98 -0.93
C VAL A 60 -1.40 -7.87 -2.37
N THR A 61 -0.66 -8.87 -2.83
CA THR A 61 -0.14 -8.92 -4.20
C THR A 61 -1.26 -9.16 -5.20
N ALA A 62 -0.98 -9.00 -6.50
CA ALA A 62 -1.92 -9.34 -7.56
C ALA A 62 -2.37 -10.81 -7.55
N THR A 63 -1.61 -11.73 -6.92
CA THR A 63 -1.98 -13.15 -6.76
C THR A 63 -2.94 -13.38 -5.58
N GLY A 64 -3.24 -12.34 -4.80
CA GLY A 64 -4.11 -12.42 -3.62
C GLY A 64 -3.38 -12.83 -2.34
N GLU A 65 -2.05 -12.89 -2.35
CA GLU A 65 -1.25 -13.29 -1.20
C GLU A 65 -0.77 -12.07 -0.41
N TYR A 66 -0.63 -12.23 0.90
CA TYR A 66 -0.01 -11.18 1.71
C TYR A 66 1.48 -11.07 1.40
N LEU A 67 1.92 -9.86 1.08
CA LEU A 67 3.33 -9.61 0.82
C LEU A 67 4.13 -9.90 2.09
N SER A 68 5.10 -10.81 1.96
CA SER A 68 5.96 -11.24 3.06
C SER A 68 7.41 -11.23 2.61
N LEU A 69 8.32 -10.91 3.52
CA LEU A 69 9.76 -10.96 3.31
C LEU A 69 10.38 -11.92 4.32
N ASP A 70 11.17 -12.89 3.86
CA ASP A 70 11.80 -13.92 4.69
C ASP A 70 10.82 -14.63 5.65
N GLY A 71 9.58 -14.85 5.18
CA GLY A 71 8.50 -15.51 5.94
C GLY A 71 7.75 -14.59 6.92
N VAL A 72 8.06 -13.29 6.94
CA VAL A 72 7.39 -12.31 7.79
C VAL A 72 6.53 -11.39 6.93
N GLU A 73 5.24 -11.31 7.26
CA GLU A 73 4.29 -10.40 6.60
C GLU A 73 4.78 -8.94 6.73
N LEU A 74 4.90 -8.24 5.61
CA LEU A 74 5.27 -6.84 5.61
C LEU A 74 4.09 -6.00 6.09
N ARG A 75 4.36 -5.19 7.12
CA ARG A 75 3.38 -4.27 7.69
C ARG A 75 3.92 -2.85 7.73
N PRO A 76 3.87 -2.11 6.61
CA PRO A 76 4.32 -0.74 6.61
C PRO A 76 3.55 0.10 7.65
N PRO A 77 4.25 0.97 8.40
CA PRO A 77 3.61 1.75 9.44
C PRO A 77 2.64 2.79 8.87
N TRP A 78 2.89 3.30 7.65
CA TRP A 78 2.08 4.35 7.02
C TRP A 78 1.56 3.94 5.64
N GLU A 79 0.48 4.57 5.19
CA GLU A 79 -0.12 4.33 3.88
C GLU A 79 0.89 4.54 2.76
N GLY A 80 1.62 5.66 2.81
CA GLY A 80 2.59 6.04 1.79
C GLY A 80 3.68 4.98 1.60
N ASP A 81 4.10 4.30 2.67
CA ASP A 81 5.08 3.22 2.57
C ASP A 81 4.50 2.01 1.82
N ALA A 82 3.21 1.69 2.04
CA ALA A 82 2.53 0.63 1.30
C ALA A 82 2.37 0.97 -0.19
N VAL A 83 2.07 2.24 -0.50
CA VAL A 83 2.01 2.74 -1.89
C VAL A 83 3.39 2.63 -2.53
N ILE A 84 4.47 3.09 -1.87
CA ILE A 84 5.84 3.00 -2.39
C ILE A 84 6.23 1.55 -2.70
N VAL A 85 5.93 0.60 -1.80
CA VAL A 85 6.21 -0.81 -2.05
C VAL A 85 5.51 -1.29 -3.33
N LEU A 86 4.24 -0.94 -3.52
CA LEU A 86 3.48 -1.35 -4.69
C LEU A 86 3.93 -0.66 -5.98
N THR A 87 4.19 0.65 -5.95
CA THR A 87 4.46 1.44 -7.16
C THR A 87 5.91 1.37 -7.61
N THR A 88 6.82 1.06 -6.68
CA THR A 88 8.26 1.18 -6.90
C THR A 88 8.98 -0.14 -6.75
N ILE A 89 8.62 -0.96 -5.76
CA ILE A 89 9.32 -2.21 -5.49
C ILE A 89 8.73 -3.34 -6.30
N LEU A 90 7.41 -3.57 -6.23
CA LEU A 90 6.74 -4.67 -6.95
C LEU A 90 6.63 -4.45 -8.47
N THR A 91 6.99 -3.27 -8.96
CA THR A 91 7.12 -2.94 -10.39
C THR A 91 8.51 -3.24 -10.95
N GLY A 92 9.42 -3.82 -10.15
CA GLY A 92 10.72 -4.29 -10.59
C GLY A 92 10.64 -5.32 -11.72
N HIS A 93 11.74 -5.49 -12.45
CA HIS A 93 11.75 -6.31 -13.68
C HIS A 93 11.72 -7.81 -13.41
N ASP A 94 12.29 -8.25 -12.28
CA ASP A 94 12.32 -9.65 -11.86
C ASP A 94 12.21 -9.81 -10.34
N GLN A 95 11.99 -11.06 -9.90
CA GLN A 95 11.75 -11.38 -8.49
C GLN A 95 12.97 -11.13 -7.60
N ASP A 96 14.20 -11.31 -8.13
CA ASP A 96 15.43 -11.10 -7.34
C ASP A 96 15.63 -9.61 -7.07
N GLU A 97 15.35 -8.75 -8.05
CA GLU A 97 15.35 -7.30 -7.90
C GLU A 97 14.29 -6.86 -6.87
N ILE A 98 13.07 -7.40 -6.96
CA ILE A 98 11.98 -7.12 -6.02
C ILE A 98 12.40 -7.48 -4.59
N ASP A 99 12.88 -8.71 -4.38
CA ASP A 99 13.30 -9.20 -3.07
C ASP A 99 14.44 -8.36 -2.49
N GLN A 100 15.43 -7.99 -3.32
CA GLN A 100 16.55 -7.16 -2.88
C GLN A 100 16.07 -5.76 -2.47
N ARG A 101 15.19 -5.13 -3.26
CA ARG A 101 14.64 -3.79 -2.95
C ARG A 101 13.76 -3.82 -1.71
N LEU A 102 13.00 -4.90 -1.48
CA LEU A 102 12.27 -5.11 -0.22
C LEU A 102 13.22 -5.21 0.97
N ARG A 103 14.31 -5.99 0.88
CA ARG A 103 15.33 -6.08 1.94
C ARG A 103 15.97 -4.73 2.24
N ASP A 104 16.29 -3.95 1.21
CA ASP A 104 16.91 -2.64 1.40
C ASP A 104 15.94 -1.63 2.04
N ALA A 105 14.66 -1.65 1.64
CA ALA A 105 13.63 -0.77 2.21
C ALA A 105 13.25 -1.13 3.66
N THR A 106 13.37 -2.40 4.03
CA THR A 106 13.02 -2.90 5.37
C THR A 106 14.22 -2.94 6.33
N ARG A 107 15.43 -2.65 5.84
CA ARG A 107 16.65 -2.67 6.65
C ARG A 107 16.58 -1.58 7.72
N PRO A 108 16.84 -1.88 9.00
CA PRO A 108 16.92 -0.85 10.03
C PRO A 108 17.99 0.18 9.67
N PRO A 109 17.75 1.49 9.88
CA PRO A 109 18.72 2.52 9.57
C PRO A 109 20.02 2.25 10.34
N ARG A 110 21.15 2.22 9.62
CA ARG A 110 22.48 2.12 10.24
C ARG A 110 22.68 3.37 11.12
N ARG A 111 22.70 3.16 12.43
CA ARG A 111 23.11 4.17 13.42
C ARG A 111 24.59 4.49 13.28
#